data_AF-A0A182N252-F1
#
_entry.id   AF-A0A182N252-F1
#
_cell.length_a   1.000
_cell.length_b   1.000
_cell.length_c   1.000
_cell.angle_alpha   90.00
_cell.angle_beta   90.00
_cell.angle_gamma   90.00
#
_symmetry.space_group_name_H-M   'P 1'
#
loop_
_entity.id
_entity.type
_entity.pdbx_description
1 polymer ?
#
loop_
_entity_poly.entity_id
_entity_poly.type
_entity_poly.pdbx_seq_one_letter_code
_entity_poly.pdbx_strand_id
1 'polypeptide(L)'
;MSKFLTLRRPTTITKLCTLVPQHADAAPNEIVQQWADLLPSSKIPNRCCPVHAIEFSRGALGQALWEFPKAHGFDLQDPSHRVVQRTYNELHDTHLRQFWNKALKKVSIFKYCVFVGQCKMSNYNSFQNLKHRGLINDNERVTCTLMELNKYRSFLYQHYRLLLQQRMHEMNTDQAHNHDCFKIQAHLKHLDDFNEKLSIRKNRAFIIFNRKLERLKNPST
;
A
#
# COMPACT_ATOMS: atom_id res chain seq x y z
N MET A 1 -25.24 -23.42 4.74
CA MET A 1 -25.65 -22.19 5.45
C MET A 1 -25.80 -21.07 4.43
N SER A 2 -26.97 -20.43 4.36
CA SER A 2 -27.31 -19.45 3.32
C SER A 2 -26.52 -18.16 3.51
N LYS A 3 -25.70 -17.80 2.51
CA LYS A 3 -25.06 -16.48 2.44
C LYS A 3 -26.15 -15.45 2.18
N PHE A 4 -26.58 -14.73 3.22
CA PHE A 4 -27.47 -13.58 3.07
C PHE A 4 -26.78 -12.55 2.17
N LEU A 5 -27.32 -12.36 0.96
CA LEU A 5 -26.95 -11.30 0.04
C LEU A 5 -27.43 -9.96 0.61
N THR A 6 -26.66 -9.42 1.57
CA THR A 6 -26.84 -8.03 1.98
C THR A 6 -26.21 -7.15 0.92
N LEU A 7 -27.04 -6.60 0.02
CA LEU A 7 -26.66 -5.56 -0.93
C LEU A 7 -26.32 -4.28 -0.16
N ARG A 8 -25.12 -4.21 0.42
CA ARG A 8 -24.59 -2.98 1.00
C ARG A 8 -24.07 -2.10 -0.13
N ARG A 9 -24.44 -0.82 -0.11
CA ARG A 9 -23.80 0.17 -1.00
C ARG A 9 -22.30 0.15 -0.72
N PRO A 10 -21.44 -0.02 -1.74
CA PRO A 10 -20.00 -0.03 -1.53
C PRO A 10 -19.58 1.31 -0.95
N THR A 11 -18.92 1.28 0.21
CA THR A 11 -18.35 2.49 0.80
C THR A 11 -17.18 2.97 -0.07
N THR A 12 -16.75 4.22 0.08
CA THR A 12 -15.57 4.75 -0.60
C THR A 12 -14.35 3.87 -0.37
N ILE A 13 -14.22 3.31 0.84
CA ILE A 13 -13.18 2.34 1.19
C ILE A 13 -13.30 1.07 0.36
N THR A 14 -14.50 0.49 0.22
CA THR A 14 -14.70 -0.72 -0.61
C THR A 14 -14.29 -0.51 -2.07
N LYS A 15 -14.56 0.69 -2.63
CA LYS A 15 -14.12 1.05 -3.99
C LYS A 15 -12.61 1.24 -4.10
N LEU A 16 -11.94 1.64 -3.02
CA LEU A 16 -10.48 1.76 -2.99
C LEU A 16 -9.78 0.43 -2.76
N CYS A 17 -10.42 -0.50 -2.03
CA CYS A 17 -9.88 -1.84 -1.82
C CYS A 17 -9.61 -2.58 -3.15
N THR A 18 -10.37 -2.29 -4.21
CA THR A 18 -10.13 -2.86 -5.54
C THR A 18 -8.94 -2.22 -6.28
N LEU A 19 -8.51 -1.03 -5.85
CA LEU A 19 -7.42 -0.27 -6.49
C LEU A 19 -6.08 -0.47 -5.79
N VAL A 20 -6.08 -0.76 -4.48
CA VAL A 20 -4.87 -1.06 -3.72
C VAL A 20 -4.72 -2.58 -3.67
N PRO A 21 -3.68 -3.17 -4.32
CA PRO A 21 -3.47 -4.60 -4.26
C PRO A 21 -3.06 -5.00 -2.83
N GLN A 22 -3.69 -6.04 -2.30
CA GLN A 22 -3.26 -6.65 -1.05
C GLN A 22 -2.00 -7.51 -1.31
N HIS A 23 -1.05 -7.49 -0.38
CA HIS A 23 0.18 -8.28 -0.52
C HIS A 23 -0.16 -9.78 -0.56
N ALA A 24 0.43 -10.52 -1.50
CA ALA A 24 0.12 -11.95 -1.71
C ALA A 24 0.26 -12.77 -0.41
N ASP A 25 1.31 -12.50 0.35
CA ASP A 25 1.59 -13.20 1.61
C ASP A 25 0.67 -12.83 2.80
N ALA A 26 -0.24 -11.87 2.64
CA ALA A 26 -1.20 -11.53 3.70
C ALA A 26 -2.24 -12.64 3.91
N ALA A 27 -2.51 -13.42 2.86
CA ALA A 27 -3.30 -14.63 2.92
C ALA A 27 -2.36 -15.86 3.03
N PRO A 28 -2.70 -16.87 3.85
CA PRO A 28 -2.00 -18.14 3.83
C PRO A 28 -2.09 -18.78 2.43
N ASN A 29 -1.04 -19.47 1.98
CA ASN A 29 -1.05 -20.20 0.70
C ASN A 29 -2.13 -21.31 0.71
N GLU A 30 -2.24 -22.03 1.83
CA GLU A 30 -3.28 -23.01 2.06
C GLU A 30 -4.37 -22.39 2.95
N ILE A 31 -5.44 -21.92 2.32
CA ILE A 31 -6.58 -21.33 3.03
C ILE A 31 -7.52 -22.47 3.44
N VAL A 32 -7.45 -22.87 4.70
CA VAL A 32 -8.52 -23.64 5.32
C VAL A 32 -9.80 -22.81 5.19
N GLN A 33 -10.93 -23.41 4.79
CA GLN A 33 -12.18 -22.67 4.60
C GLN A 33 -12.57 -21.80 5.81
N GLN A 34 -12.23 -22.24 7.03
CA GLN A 34 -12.46 -21.51 8.28
C GLN A 34 -11.65 -20.21 8.41
N TRP A 35 -10.57 -20.06 7.63
CA TRP A 35 -9.69 -18.89 7.63
C TRP A 35 -9.98 -17.90 6.50
N ALA A 36 -10.76 -18.30 5.49
CA ALA A 36 -11.08 -17.46 4.34
C ALA A 36 -11.77 -16.14 4.74
N ASP A 37 -12.59 -16.20 5.79
CA ASP A 37 -13.33 -15.05 6.31
C ASP A 37 -12.53 -14.23 7.35
N LEU A 38 -11.34 -14.69 7.77
CA LEU A 38 -10.52 -13.99 8.76
C LEU A 38 -9.74 -12.85 8.11
N LEU A 39 -9.89 -11.66 8.67
CA LEU A 39 -9.06 -10.51 8.31
C LEU A 39 -7.57 -10.82 8.56
N PRO A 40 -6.64 -10.29 7.74
CA PRO A 40 -5.20 -10.45 7.99
C PRO A 40 -4.70 -9.87 9.31
N SER A 41 -5.44 -8.93 9.92
CA SER A 41 -5.19 -8.45 11.29
C SER A 41 -5.55 -9.46 12.38
N SER A 42 -6.45 -10.40 12.08
CA SER A 42 -6.96 -11.36 13.05
C SER A 42 -6.00 -12.53 13.20
N LYS A 43 -5.74 -12.90 14.45
CA LYS A 43 -4.88 -14.04 14.79
C LYS A 43 -5.51 -15.33 14.31
N ILE A 44 -4.76 -16.14 13.56
CA ILE A 44 -5.17 -17.50 13.20
C ILE A 44 -5.12 -18.35 14.48
N PRO A 45 -6.25 -18.97 14.89
CA PRO A 45 -6.29 -19.80 16.09
C PRO A 45 -5.64 -21.16 15.84
N ASN A 46 -4.77 -21.59 16.77
CA ASN A 46 -4.04 -22.87 16.68
C ASN A 46 -4.97 -24.10 16.61
N ARG A 47 -6.17 -24.01 17.19
CA ARG A 47 -7.15 -25.10 17.23
C ARG A 47 -7.86 -25.36 15.89
N CYS A 48 -7.74 -24.43 14.93
CA CYS A 48 -8.35 -24.54 13.60
C CYS A 48 -7.35 -24.97 12.52
N CYS A 49 -6.12 -25.33 12.90
CA CYS A 49 -5.15 -25.90 11.98
C CYS A 49 -5.50 -27.38 11.75
N PRO A 50 -5.68 -27.84 10.50
CA PRO A 50 -5.78 -29.27 10.22
C PRO A 50 -4.57 -30.04 10.77
N VAL A 51 -4.79 -31.32 11.07
CA VAL A 51 -3.83 -32.20 11.76
C VAL A 51 -2.58 -32.50 10.90
N HIS A 52 -2.68 -32.34 9.57
CA HIS A 52 -1.55 -32.38 8.66
C HIS A 52 -0.77 -31.06 8.77
N ALA A 53 0.55 -31.15 8.93
CA ALA A 53 1.41 -30.01 9.17
C ALA A 53 1.31 -28.98 8.04
N ILE A 54 0.57 -27.90 8.27
CA ILE A 54 0.63 -26.72 7.41
C ILE A 54 2.01 -26.12 7.60
N GLU A 55 2.83 -26.18 6.56
CA GLU A 55 4.10 -25.47 6.55
C GLU A 55 3.84 -23.97 6.39
N PHE A 56 3.94 -23.22 7.48
CA PHE A 56 3.86 -21.77 7.41
C PHE A 56 5.17 -21.20 6.86
N SER A 57 5.06 -20.29 5.90
CA SER A 57 6.22 -19.59 5.36
C SER A 57 5.95 -18.08 5.27
N ARG A 58 7.01 -17.28 5.36
CA ARG A 58 6.96 -15.81 5.25
C ARG A 58 8.07 -15.34 4.31
N GLY A 59 7.74 -14.50 3.32
CA GLY A 59 8.68 -13.94 2.36
C GLY A 59 9.54 -14.97 1.61
N ALA A 60 10.29 -14.49 0.62
CA ALA A 60 11.36 -15.27 -0.01
C ALA A 60 12.67 -15.18 0.80
N LEU A 61 13.59 -16.13 0.60
CA LEU A 61 14.92 -16.06 1.19
C LEU A 61 15.66 -14.77 0.79
N GLY A 62 16.20 -14.06 1.79
CA GLY A 62 16.91 -12.80 1.61
C GLY A 62 16.03 -11.63 1.16
N GLN A 63 14.71 -11.75 1.34
CA GLN A 63 13.77 -10.65 1.18
C GLN A 63 13.54 -9.99 2.53
N ALA A 64 13.70 -8.67 2.61
CA ALA A 64 13.42 -7.96 3.85
C ALA A 64 11.92 -8.05 4.21
N LEU A 65 11.62 -8.54 5.42
CA LEU A 65 10.24 -8.76 5.88
C LEU A 65 9.53 -7.47 6.29
N TRP A 66 10.26 -6.53 6.90
CA TRP A 66 9.71 -5.43 7.67
C TRP A 66 9.94 -4.06 7.02
N GLU A 67 9.93 -4.02 5.69
CA GLU A 67 10.14 -2.79 4.94
C GLU A 67 8.82 -2.14 4.56
N PHE A 68 8.59 -0.96 5.13
CA PHE A 68 7.59 -0.05 4.59
C PHE A 68 8.16 0.66 3.36
N PRO A 69 7.32 1.06 2.38
CA PRO A 69 7.75 1.87 1.26
C PRO A 69 8.41 3.16 1.72
N LYS A 70 9.32 3.69 0.92
CA LYS A 70 10.01 4.95 1.21
C LYS A 70 9.04 6.12 1.43
N ALA A 71 7.86 6.08 0.82
CA ALA A 71 6.78 7.06 0.97
C ALA A 71 5.96 6.91 2.27
N HIS A 72 6.29 5.95 3.14
CA HIS A 72 5.56 5.71 4.39
C HIS A 72 5.70 6.85 5.40
N GLY A 73 6.84 7.56 5.42
CA GLY A 73 7.11 8.57 6.43
C GLY A 73 7.11 8.00 7.86
N PHE A 74 6.93 8.87 8.86
CA PHE A 74 6.76 8.48 10.26
C PHE A 74 5.28 8.35 10.58
N ASP A 75 4.84 7.18 11.06
CA ASP A 75 3.44 7.01 11.48
C ASP A 75 3.24 7.64 12.86
N LEU A 76 2.48 8.74 12.89
CA LEU A 76 2.13 9.44 14.13
C LEU A 76 1.19 8.61 15.03
N GLN A 77 0.53 7.57 14.50
CA GLN A 77 -0.36 6.70 15.26
C GLN A 77 0.39 5.59 16.02
N ASP A 78 1.63 5.29 15.62
CA ASP A 78 2.53 4.37 16.35
C ASP A 78 3.91 5.01 16.62
N PRO A 79 3.99 6.00 17.53
CA PRO A 79 5.23 6.70 17.84
C PRO A 79 6.36 5.76 18.30
N SER A 80 5.98 4.64 18.90
CA SER A 80 6.89 3.64 19.48
C SER A 80 7.19 2.46 18.56
N HIS A 81 6.72 2.45 17.30
CA HIS A 81 6.90 1.34 16.36
C HIS A 81 6.53 -0.04 16.97
N ARG A 82 5.49 -0.09 17.84
CA ARG A 82 5.03 -1.33 18.49
C ARG A 82 4.54 -2.36 17.48
N VAL A 83 4.16 -1.91 16.30
CA VAL A 83 3.67 -2.73 15.19
C VAL A 83 4.77 -3.64 14.63
N VAL A 84 6.00 -3.13 14.53
CA VAL A 84 7.11 -3.82 13.90
C VAL A 84 8.18 -4.09 14.93
N GLN A 85 8.12 -5.26 15.56
CA GLN A 85 9.29 -5.78 16.26
C GLN A 85 10.34 -6.13 15.20
N ARG A 86 11.32 -5.24 15.00
CA ARG A 86 12.47 -5.44 14.11
C ARG A 86 13.47 -6.42 14.74
N THR A 87 13.03 -7.64 14.98
CA THR A 87 13.95 -8.73 15.34
C THR A 87 14.76 -9.06 14.09
N TYR A 88 16.08 -8.92 14.19
CA TYR A 88 16.98 -9.30 13.11
C TYR A 88 16.77 -10.79 12.77
N ASN A 89 16.72 -11.10 11.47
CA ASN A 89 16.56 -12.46 10.98
C ASN A 89 17.49 -12.69 9.79
N GLU A 90 18.51 -13.54 10.00
CA GLU A 90 19.58 -13.84 9.05
C GLU A 90 19.07 -14.38 7.71
N LEU A 91 17.97 -15.13 7.71
CA LEU A 91 17.40 -15.71 6.50
C LEU A 91 16.71 -14.67 5.62
N HIS A 92 16.35 -13.52 6.18
CA HIS A 92 15.71 -12.40 5.46
C HIS A 92 16.67 -11.25 5.18
N ASP A 93 17.95 -11.41 5.51
CA ASP A 93 18.98 -10.41 5.26
C ASP A 93 19.35 -10.39 3.76
N THR A 94 19.10 -9.23 3.13
CA THR A 94 19.41 -8.97 1.72
C THR A 94 20.88 -9.16 1.40
N HIS A 95 21.79 -8.86 2.33
CA HIS A 95 23.24 -9.00 2.14
C HIS A 95 23.67 -10.47 2.19
N LEU A 96 23.01 -11.28 3.03
CA LEU A 96 23.27 -12.72 3.12
C LEU A 96 22.67 -13.50 1.94
N ARG A 97 21.72 -12.91 1.19
CA ARG A 97 21.12 -13.52 -0.01
C ARG A 97 22.17 -14.05 -1.00
N GLN A 98 23.26 -13.33 -1.21
CA GLN A 98 24.32 -13.76 -2.12
C GLN A 98 25.06 -15.01 -1.60
N PHE A 99 25.23 -15.15 -0.29
CA PHE A 99 25.87 -16.31 0.32
C PHE A 99 25.00 -17.55 0.20
N TRP A 100 23.70 -17.40 0.41
CA TRP A 100 22.72 -18.48 0.21
C TRP A 100 22.64 -18.91 -1.27
N ASN A 101 22.64 -17.94 -2.20
CA ASN A 101 22.53 -18.22 -3.64
C ASN A 101 23.83 -18.70 -4.30
N LYS A 102 25.01 -18.25 -3.85
CA LYS A 102 26.31 -18.73 -4.39
C LYS A 102 26.51 -20.23 -4.14
N ALA A 103 25.88 -20.79 -3.12
CA ALA A 103 25.86 -22.23 -2.89
C ALA A 103 25.01 -23.01 -3.91
N LEU A 104 24.11 -22.38 -4.65
CA LEU A 104 23.33 -23.03 -5.72
C LEU A 104 24.15 -23.24 -7.00
N LYS A 105 24.98 -22.24 -7.39
CA LYS A 105 25.72 -22.25 -8.67
C LYS A 105 26.95 -23.18 -8.69
N LYS A 106 27.49 -23.58 -7.53
CA LYS A 106 28.63 -24.51 -7.49
C LYS A 106 28.28 -25.94 -7.94
N VAL A 107 26.98 -26.30 -7.95
CA VAL A 107 26.50 -27.62 -8.40
C VAL A 107 26.58 -27.77 -9.92
N SER A 108 26.30 -26.71 -10.68
CA SER A 108 26.31 -26.75 -12.15
C SER A 108 27.71 -26.82 -12.77
N ILE A 109 28.75 -26.41 -12.03
CA ILE A 109 30.14 -26.39 -12.53
C ILE A 109 30.87 -27.72 -12.23
N PHE A 110 30.46 -28.47 -11.21
CA PHE A 110 31.13 -29.72 -10.81
C PHE A 110 30.62 -30.98 -11.53
N LYS A 111 29.71 -30.86 -12.50
CA LYS A 111 29.24 -32.00 -13.30
C LYS A 111 30.27 -32.48 -14.34
N TYR A 112 31.39 -31.77 -14.51
CA TYR A 112 32.49 -32.08 -15.45
C TYR A 112 33.82 -32.46 -14.76
N CYS A 113 33.77 -33.07 -13.56
CA CYS A 113 34.97 -33.61 -12.93
C CYS A 113 34.69 -35.00 -12.36
N VAL A 114 34.46 -35.96 -13.25
CA VAL A 114 34.55 -37.40 -12.92
C VAL A 114 35.41 -38.05 -14.00
N PHE A 115 36.71 -37.77 -13.96
CA PHE A 115 37.75 -38.71 -14.38
C PHE A 115 39.04 -38.27 -13.68
N VAL A 116 39.70 -39.23 -13.04
CA VAL A 116 40.90 -39.11 -12.21
C VAL A 116 40.63 -38.80 -10.74
N GLY A 117 41.02 -39.77 -9.92
CA GLY A 117 40.62 -39.94 -8.54
C GLY A 117 41.26 -38.96 -7.55
N GLN A 118 40.69 -39.06 -6.34
CA GLN A 118 41.02 -38.36 -5.11
C GLN A 118 40.67 -36.88 -5.06
N CYS A 119 39.49 -36.58 -4.50
CA CYS A 119 39.23 -35.40 -3.67
C CYS A 119 37.96 -35.64 -2.83
N LYS A 120 38.11 -35.92 -1.53
CA LYS A 120 37.03 -35.71 -0.56
C LYS A 120 36.94 -34.21 -0.30
N MET A 121 36.05 -33.52 -0.99
CA MET A 121 35.52 -32.23 -0.53
C MET A 121 34.02 -32.38 -0.30
N SER A 122 33.61 -32.29 0.96
CA SER A 122 32.21 -32.17 1.37
C SER A 122 31.64 -30.84 0.87
N ASN A 123 31.23 -30.81 -0.40
CA ASN A 123 30.47 -29.70 -0.98
C ASN A 123 29.03 -29.74 -0.44
N TYR A 124 28.83 -29.23 0.78
CA TYR A 124 27.50 -29.01 1.31
C TYR A 124 26.93 -27.74 0.69
N ASN A 125 25.95 -27.88 -0.21
CA ASN A 125 25.17 -26.74 -0.67
C ASN A 125 24.42 -26.18 0.54
N SER A 126 24.76 -24.96 0.99
CA SER A 126 24.11 -24.33 2.14
C SER A 126 22.59 -24.27 1.95
N PHE A 127 22.11 -24.11 0.72
CA PHE A 127 20.69 -24.16 0.39
C PHE A 127 20.04 -25.54 0.62
N GLN A 128 20.69 -26.65 0.21
CA GLN A 128 20.19 -28.00 0.52
C GLN A 128 20.26 -28.28 2.02
N ASN A 129 21.24 -27.70 2.72
CA ASN A 129 21.32 -27.75 4.18
C ASN A 129 20.14 -27.00 4.83
N LEU A 130 19.81 -25.80 4.35
CA LEU A 130 18.65 -25.03 4.81
C LEU A 130 17.33 -25.78 4.58
N LYS A 131 17.15 -26.41 3.40
CA LYS A 131 15.99 -27.27 3.12
C LYS A 131 15.96 -28.48 4.05
N HIS A 132 17.07 -29.19 4.20
CA HIS A 132 17.15 -30.38 5.05
C HIS A 132 16.90 -30.07 6.54
N ARG A 133 17.31 -28.89 7.00
CA ARG A 133 17.02 -28.39 8.35
C ARG A 133 15.60 -27.85 8.52
N GLY A 134 14.80 -27.82 7.45
CA GLY A 134 13.43 -27.31 7.49
C GLY A 134 13.35 -25.80 7.74
N LEU A 135 14.40 -25.04 7.38
CA LEU A 135 14.43 -23.57 7.50
C LEU A 135 13.84 -22.86 6.29
N ILE A 136 13.76 -23.56 5.16
CA ILE A 136 13.11 -23.09 3.93
C ILE A 136 12.26 -24.20 3.33
N ASN A 137 11.14 -23.82 2.73
CA ASN A 137 10.25 -24.74 2.01
C ASN A 137 10.79 -25.04 0.61
N ASP A 138 10.11 -25.92 -0.11
CA ASP A 138 10.44 -26.21 -1.51
C ASP A 138 10.35 -25.01 -2.44
N ASN A 139 9.45 -24.07 -2.12
CA ASN A 139 9.25 -22.81 -2.84
C ASN A 139 10.29 -21.73 -2.51
N GLU A 140 11.40 -22.07 -1.84
CA GLU A 140 12.48 -21.15 -1.45
C GLU A 140 12.04 -20.03 -0.49
N ARG A 141 10.93 -20.27 0.19
CA ARG A 141 10.36 -19.38 1.21
C ARG A 141 10.85 -19.81 2.58
N VAL A 142 11.00 -18.86 3.50
CA VAL A 142 11.49 -19.16 4.85
C VAL A 142 10.36 -19.71 5.70
N THR A 143 10.56 -20.90 6.28
CA THR A 143 9.59 -21.51 7.20
C THR A 143 9.48 -20.66 8.47
N CYS A 144 8.31 -20.68 9.11
CA CYS A 144 8.10 -19.93 10.35
C CYS A 144 7.07 -20.59 11.24
N THR A 145 7.02 -20.13 12.49
CA THR A 145 5.97 -20.53 13.43
C THR A 145 4.65 -19.81 13.14
N LEU A 146 3.53 -20.38 13.57
CA LEU A 146 2.21 -19.73 13.48
C LEU A 146 2.19 -18.34 14.16
N MET A 147 2.91 -18.19 15.26
CA MET A 147 3.02 -16.90 15.96
C MET A 147 3.73 -15.85 15.09
N GLU A 148 4.83 -16.23 14.46
CA GLU A 148 5.58 -15.37 13.56
C GLU A 148 4.78 -15.01 12.31
N LEU A 149 4.06 -15.97 11.74
CA LEU A 149 3.17 -15.70 10.61
C LEU A 149 2.09 -14.70 10.99
N ASN A 150 1.47 -14.84 12.17
CA ASN A 150 0.47 -13.87 12.63
C ASN A 150 1.05 -12.46 12.80
N LYS A 151 2.28 -12.33 13.31
CA LYS A 151 2.98 -11.04 13.36
C LYS A 151 3.21 -10.47 11.96
N TYR A 152 3.67 -11.30 11.03
CA TYR A 152 3.92 -10.89 9.65
C TYR A 152 2.64 -10.46 8.92
N ARG A 153 1.55 -11.23 9.05
CA ARG A 153 0.23 -10.88 8.49
C ARG A 153 -0.31 -9.56 9.05
N SER A 154 -0.16 -9.35 10.35
CA SER A 154 -0.54 -8.09 11.00
C SER A 154 0.24 -6.90 10.40
N PHE A 155 1.54 -7.04 10.20
CA PHE A 155 2.35 -6.01 9.54
C PHE A 155 1.89 -5.72 8.11
N LEU A 156 1.70 -6.75 7.28
CA LEU A 156 1.24 -6.58 5.90
C LEU A 156 -0.13 -5.90 5.84
N TYR A 157 -1.02 -6.23 6.78
CA TYR A 157 -2.32 -5.57 6.89
C TYR A 157 -2.21 -4.09 7.23
N GLN A 158 -1.29 -3.73 8.12
CA GLN A 158 -1.08 -2.33 8.47
C GLN A 158 -0.46 -1.55 7.32
N HIS A 159 0.49 -2.16 6.62
CA HIS A 159 1.04 -1.58 5.41
C HIS A 159 -0.07 -1.30 4.38
N TYR A 160 -0.95 -2.27 4.16
CA TYR A 160 -2.12 -2.12 3.30
C TYR A 160 -3.08 -1.01 3.76
N ARG A 161 -3.38 -0.94 5.06
CA ARG A 161 -4.23 0.12 5.64
C ARG A 161 -3.66 1.51 5.41
N LEU A 162 -2.35 1.68 5.52
CA LEU A 162 -1.69 2.96 5.29
C LEU A 162 -1.78 3.37 3.82
N LEU A 163 -1.57 2.44 2.89
CA LEU A 163 -1.77 2.71 1.45
C LEU A 163 -3.21 3.15 1.15
N LEU A 164 -4.20 2.51 1.79
CA LEU A 164 -5.60 2.94 1.68
C LEU A 164 -5.82 4.35 2.24
N GLN A 165 -5.20 4.70 3.37
CA GLN A 165 -5.32 6.04 3.97
C GLN A 165 -4.66 7.11 3.09
N GLN A 166 -3.47 6.84 2.55
CA GLN A 166 -2.81 7.74 1.59
C GLN A 166 -3.69 7.96 0.37
N ARG A 167 -4.23 6.88 -0.20
CA ARG A 167 -5.10 6.98 -1.38
C ARG A 167 -6.41 7.72 -1.09
N MET A 168 -7.00 7.52 0.08
CA MET A 168 -8.15 8.30 0.55
C MET A 168 -7.81 9.79 0.65
N HIS A 169 -6.64 10.13 1.18
CA HIS A 169 -6.20 11.51 1.34
C HIS A 169 -5.99 12.19 -0.02
N GLU A 170 -5.30 11.54 -0.95
CA GLU A 170 -5.11 12.01 -2.33
C GLU A 170 -6.45 12.27 -3.02
N MET A 171 -7.40 11.35 -2.91
CA MET A 171 -8.73 11.57 -3.48
C MET A 171 -9.45 12.77 -2.87
N ASN A 172 -9.33 12.96 -1.56
CA ASN A 172 -9.97 14.10 -0.89
C ASN A 172 -9.31 15.42 -1.31
N THR A 173 -7.99 15.45 -1.49
CA THR A 173 -7.27 16.65 -1.98
C THR A 173 -7.64 16.95 -3.43
N ASP A 174 -7.75 15.92 -4.28
CA ASP A 174 -8.18 16.09 -5.67
C ASP A 174 -9.63 16.59 -5.75
N GLN A 175 -10.52 16.07 -4.90
CA GLN A 175 -11.90 16.56 -4.81
C GLN A 175 -11.98 18.01 -4.35
N ALA A 176 -11.19 18.40 -3.34
CA ALA A 176 -11.11 19.78 -2.88
C ALA A 176 -10.60 20.70 -4.00
N HIS A 177 -9.52 20.30 -4.68
CA HIS A 177 -8.98 21.05 -5.81
C HIS A 177 -9.99 21.23 -6.95
N ASN A 178 -10.67 20.14 -7.35
CA ASN A 178 -11.71 20.19 -8.37
C ASN A 178 -12.89 21.09 -7.96
N HIS A 179 -13.27 21.06 -6.68
CA HIS A 179 -14.32 21.93 -6.15
C HIS A 179 -13.92 23.41 -6.20
N ASP A 180 -12.67 23.73 -5.87
CA ASP A 180 -12.14 25.09 -5.96
C ASP A 180 -12.02 25.56 -7.41
N CYS A 181 -11.53 24.72 -8.32
CA CYS A 181 -11.53 25.00 -9.76
C CYS A 181 -12.95 25.24 -10.29
N PHE A 182 -13.93 24.45 -9.86
CA PHE A 182 -15.33 24.64 -10.24
C PHE A 182 -15.88 25.98 -9.73
N LYS A 183 -15.59 26.36 -8.48
CA LYS A 183 -15.96 27.68 -7.94
C LYS A 183 -15.36 28.81 -8.76
N ILE A 184 -14.07 28.73 -9.06
CA ILE A 184 -13.38 29.73 -9.88
C ILE A 184 -14.04 29.80 -11.25
N GLN A 185 -14.32 28.67 -11.90
CA GLN A 185 -14.99 28.64 -13.19
C GLN A 185 -16.40 29.25 -13.15
N ALA A 186 -17.18 28.96 -12.09
CA ALA A 186 -18.49 29.56 -11.89
C ALA A 186 -18.38 31.08 -11.71
N HIS A 187 -17.42 31.55 -10.89
CA HIS A 187 -17.15 32.99 -10.73
C HIS A 187 -16.76 33.65 -12.05
N LEU A 188 -15.87 33.04 -12.83
CA LEU A 188 -15.45 33.56 -14.13
C LEU A 188 -16.63 33.66 -15.12
N LYS A 189 -17.54 32.67 -15.14
CA LYS A 189 -18.77 32.73 -15.95
C LYS A 189 -19.72 33.85 -15.53
N HIS A 190 -19.72 34.21 -14.25
CA HIS A 190 -20.52 35.35 -13.75
C HIS A 190 -19.82 36.71 -13.93
N LEU A 191 -18.57 36.77 -14.41
CA LEU A 191 -17.90 38.02 -14.76
C LEU A 191 -18.39 38.62 -16.08
N ASP A 192 -19.16 37.90 -16.91
CA ASP A 192 -19.78 38.50 -18.10
C ASP A 192 -20.74 39.64 -17.72
N ASP A 193 -21.41 39.50 -16.56
CA ASP A 193 -22.26 40.52 -15.93
C ASP A 193 -21.43 41.66 -15.29
N PHE A 194 -20.11 41.50 -15.09
CA PHE A 194 -19.25 42.57 -14.59
C PHE A 194 -19.12 43.72 -15.59
N ASN A 195 -18.89 43.39 -16.87
CA ASN A 195 -18.79 44.40 -17.93
C ASN A 195 -20.12 45.12 -18.14
N GLU A 196 -21.24 44.39 -18.04
CA GLU A 196 -22.59 44.94 -18.07
C GLU A 196 -22.87 45.85 -16.86
N LYS A 197 -22.57 45.40 -15.63
CA LYS A 197 -22.69 46.23 -14.41
C LYS A 197 -21.78 47.46 -14.46
N LEU A 198 -20.59 47.36 -15.04
CA LEU A 198 -19.67 48.47 -15.21
C LEU A 198 -20.18 49.48 -16.24
N SER A 199 -20.75 49.03 -17.36
CA SER A 199 -21.34 49.90 -18.38
C SER A 199 -22.58 50.64 -17.83
N ILE A 200 -23.43 49.96 -17.07
CA ILE A 200 -24.57 50.57 -16.37
C ILE A 200 -24.10 51.67 -15.41
N ARG A 201 -23.03 51.43 -14.63
CA ARG A 201 -22.48 52.45 -13.71
C ARG A 201 -21.92 53.66 -14.45
N LYS A 202 -21.16 53.45 -15.54
CA LYS A 202 -20.63 54.53 -16.38
C LYS A 202 -21.75 55.39 -16.97
N ASN A 203 -22.80 54.75 -17.52
CA ASN A 203 -23.96 55.46 -18.08
C ASN A 203 -24.69 56.29 -17.01
N ARG A 204 -24.91 55.74 -15.81
CA ARG A 204 -25.52 56.50 -14.70
C ARG A 204 -24.68 57.71 -14.30
N ALA A 205 -23.37 57.54 -14.16
CA ALA A 205 -22.46 58.62 -13.83
C ALA A 205 -22.48 59.72 -14.90
N PHE A 206 -22.47 59.34 -16.18
CA PHE A 206 -22.56 60.28 -17.31
C PHE A 206 -23.87 61.08 -17.30
N ILE A 207 -25.02 60.43 -17.06
CA ILE A 207 -26.32 61.11 -16.95
C ILE A 207 -26.32 62.10 -15.79
N ILE A 208 -25.79 61.72 -14.62
CA ILE A 208 -25.71 62.61 -13.45
C ILE A 208 -24.81 63.81 -13.75
N PHE A 209 -23.65 63.58 -14.36
CA PHE A 209 -22.71 64.62 -14.72
C PHE A 209 -23.33 65.63 -15.68
N ASN A 210 -23.96 65.15 -16.76
CA ASN A 210 -24.62 66.03 -17.72
C ASN A 210 -25.79 66.81 -17.10
N ARG A 211 -26.60 66.17 -16.24
CA ARG A 211 -27.66 66.89 -15.50
C ARG A 211 -27.10 68.02 -14.64
N LYS A 212 -25.95 67.82 -13.99
CA LYS A 212 -25.28 68.88 -13.23
C LYS A 212 -24.73 69.98 -14.15
N LEU A 213 -24.13 69.60 -15.28
CA LEU A 213 -23.64 70.52 -16.29
C LEU A 213 -24.75 71.41 -16.87
N GLU A 214 -25.90 70.83 -17.21
CA GLU A 214 -27.05 71.57 -17.74
C GLU A 214 -27.65 72.51 -16.70
N ARG A 215 -27.70 72.12 -15.41
CA ARG A 215 -28.08 73.03 -14.32
C ARG A 215 -27.11 74.19 -14.14
N LEU A 216 -25.82 74.00 -14.42
CA LEU A 216 -24.82 75.07 -14.37
C LEU A 216 -24.92 76.01 -15.58
N LYS A 217 -25.32 75.50 -16.75
CA LYS A 217 -25.50 76.30 -17.97
C LYS A 217 -26.76 77.16 -17.94
N ASN A 218 -27.83 76.70 -17.27
CA ASN A 218 -29.09 77.43 -17.13
C ASN A 218 -29.36 77.77 -15.65
N PRO A 219 -28.66 78.76 -15.07
CA PRO A 219 -28.77 79.10 -13.65
C PRO A 219 -30.04 79.87 -13.26
N SER A 220 -31.00 80.06 -14.18
CA SER A 220 -32.16 80.94 -13.97
C SER A 220 -33.50 80.26 -14.24
N THR A 221 -33.96 79.53 -13.21
CA THR A 221 -35.31 79.57 -12.62
C THR A 221 -35.17 79.33 -11.13
#